data_AF-A0A948HXU4-F1
#
_entry.id   AF-A0A948HXU4-F1
#
_cell.length_a   1.000
_cell.length_b   1.000
_cell.length_c   1.000
_cell.angle_alpha   90.00
_cell.angle_beta   90.00
_cell.angle_gamma   90.00
#
_symmetry.space_group_name_H-M   'P 1'
#
loop_
_entity.id
_entity.type
_entity.pdbx_description
1 polymer ?
#
loop_
_entity_poly.entity_id
_entity_poly.type
_entity_poly.pdbx_seq_one_letter_code
_entity_poly.pdbx_strand_id
1 'polypeptide(L)'
;MEPLNVWVGTEAEGRLTGIRTLFVGGNSNSELSSFETVAEPFVHIFFNPRFIMSHGYDLISSLVCSNKHYCTVCIYPDMLQFVPQIVLEKAHIMISVTIEGFEKLKQTDSLRVMCDDAFNNVVTNVGSFLMTDISIYDKDEPLEV
;
A
#
# COMPACT_ATOMS: atom_id res chain seq x y z
N MET A 1 3.27 24.49 5.66
CA MET A 1 3.46 23.20 4.97
C MET A 1 2.90 22.14 5.89
N GLU A 2 1.91 21.39 5.45
CA GLU A 2 1.51 20.18 6.18
C GLU A 2 2.51 19.07 5.85
N PRO A 3 2.93 18.27 6.85
CA PRO A 3 3.87 17.19 6.62
C PRO A 3 3.26 16.12 5.71
N LEU A 4 4.11 15.50 4.87
CA LEU A 4 3.79 14.25 4.17
C LEU A 4 3.29 13.24 5.22
N ASN A 5 2.09 12.71 5.01
CA ASN A 5 1.52 11.72 5.92
C ASN A 5 2.07 10.33 5.55
N VAL A 6 3.31 10.08 5.99
CA VAL A 6 4.07 8.87 5.69
C VAL A 6 4.46 8.11 6.95
N TRP A 7 4.51 6.79 6.84
CA TRP A 7 4.90 5.86 7.90
C TRP A 7 5.93 4.89 7.36
N VAL A 8 6.79 4.37 8.22
CA VAL A 8 7.72 3.31 7.86
C VAL A 8 7.39 2.07 8.67
N GLY A 9 7.48 0.93 8.01
CA GLY A 9 7.30 -0.36 8.66
C GLY A 9 7.72 -1.49 7.74
N THR A 10 7.50 -2.71 8.20
CA THR A 10 7.71 -3.90 7.37
C THR A 10 6.39 -4.26 6.70
N GLU A 11 6.41 -4.51 5.39
CA GLU A 11 5.24 -5.05 4.69
C GLU A 11 4.89 -6.41 5.32
N ALA A 12 3.69 -6.54 5.88
CA ALA A 12 3.27 -7.79 6.50
C ALA A 12 2.46 -8.68 5.55
N GLU A 13 2.03 -8.16 4.41
CA GLU A 13 1.03 -8.79 3.55
C GLU A 13 1.42 -8.73 2.06
N GLY A 14 0.88 -9.66 1.27
CA GLY A 14 1.07 -9.69 -0.18
C GLY A 14 2.36 -10.37 -0.64
N ARG A 15 2.80 -10.06 -1.87
CA ARG A 15 3.99 -10.69 -2.47
C ARG A 15 5.32 -10.12 -1.97
N LEU A 16 5.26 -8.99 -1.26
CA LEU A 16 6.42 -8.20 -0.84
C LEU A 16 6.62 -8.21 0.68
N THR A 17 6.03 -9.19 1.38
CA THR A 17 6.16 -9.37 2.83
C THR A 17 7.63 -9.41 3.29
N GLY A 18 7.94 -8.75 4.40
CA GLY A 18 9.27 -8.69 5.00
C GLY A 18 10.15 -7.55 4.48
N ILE A 19 9.67 -6.76 3.51
CA ILE A 19 10.42 -5.64 2.95
C ILE A 19 10.14 -4.36 3.74
N ARG A 20 11.20 -3.61 4.09
CA ARG A 20 11.08 -2.27 4.67
C ARG A 20 10.41 -1.33 3.67
N THR A 21 9.29 -0.76 4.09
CA THR A 21 8.34 -0.11 3.21
C THR A 21 8.02 1.30 3.68
N LEU A 22 7.99 2.24 2.74
CA LEU A 22 7.42 3.56 2.94
C LEU A 22 5.91 3.51 2.65
N PHE A 23 5.09 3.68 3.68
CA PHE A 23 3.64 3.74 3.57
C PHE A 23 3.20 5.18 3.37
N VAL A 24 2.58 5.45 2.22
CA VAL A 24 2.11 6.78 1.83
C VAL A 24 0.60 6.87 2.10
N GLY A 25 0.22 7.69 3.08
CA GLY A 25 -1.16 7.91 3.49
C GLY A 25 -1.67 9.34 3.22
N GLY A 26 -2.99 9.49 3.20
CA GLY A 26 -3.67 10.77 3.48
C GLY A 26 -3.71 11.85 2.39
N ASN A 27 -4.20 13.03 2.83
CA ASN A 27 -4.46 14.27 2.07
C ASN A 27 -3.35 15.31 2.28
N SER A 28 -2.07 14.93 2.28
CA SER A 28 -1.03 15.95 2.44
C SER A 28 -0.85 16.72 1.14
N ASN A 29 -1.24 18.01 1.13
CA ASN A 29 -0.94 19.00 0.08
C ASN A 29 0.57 19.34 -0.04
N SER A 30 1.44 18.45 0.45
CA SER A 30 2.88 18.59 0.47
C SER A 30 3.44 18.40 -0.94
N GLU A 31 4.37 19.27 -1.33
CA GLU A 31 4.98 19.24 -2.65
C GLU A 31 5.69 17.91 -2.95
N LEU A 32 5.43 17.38 -4.15
CA LEU A 32 6.06 16.20 -4.75
C LEU A 32 7.60 16.24 -4.71
N SER A 33 8.19 17.44 -4.72
CA SER A 33 9.64 17.67 -4.62
C SER A 33 10.26 17.07 -3.36
N SER A 34 9.52 17.06 -2.25
CA SER A 34 9.97 16.44 -0.99
C SER A 34 9.80 14.92 -0.97
N PHE A 35 8.94 14.38 -1.83
CA PHE A 35 8.63 12.95 -1.84
C PHE A 35 9.80 12.11 -2.33
N GLU A 36 10.49 12.53 -3.39
CA GLU A 36 11.62 11.76 -3.95
C GLU A 36 12.74 11.56 -2.93
N THR A 37 13.07 12.60 -2.16
CA THR A 37 14.08 12.51 -1.08
C THR A 37 13.65 11.57 0.04
N VAL A 38 12.36 11.59 0.41
CA VAL A 38 11.80 10.68 1.43
C VAL A 38 11.76 9.24 0.92
N ALA A 39 11.48 9.04 -0.37
CA ALA A 39 11.35 7.74 -1.01
C ALA A 39 12.69 7.09 -1.37
N GLU A 40 13.73 7.88 -1.64
CA GLU A 40 15.06 7.40 -2.05
C GLU A 40 15.62 6.24 -1.21
N PRO A 41 15.58 6.27 0.13
CA PRO A 41 16.11 5.16 0.95
C PRO A 41 15.25 3.89 0.90
N PHE A 42 14.04 3.93 0.34
CA PHE A 42 13.10 2.81 0.36
C PHE A 42 13.00 2.13 -1.01
N VAL A 43 13.29 0.83 -1.03
CA VAL A 43 13.15 -0.01 -2.23
C VAL A 43 11.67 -0.31 -2.53
N HIS A 44 10.81 -0.29 -1.50
CA HIS A 44 9.37 -0.54 -1.63
C HIS A 44 8.53 0.62 -1.09
N ILE A 45 7.50 0.99 -1.85
CA ILE A 45 6.57 2.07 -1.52
C ILE A 45 5.15 1.54 -1.62
N PHE A 46 4.35 1.75 -0.57
CA PHE A 46 2.95 1.40 -0.52
C PHE A 46 2.08 2.65 -0.63
N PHE A 47 1.15 2.69 -1.58
CA PHE A 47 0.19 3.78 -1.76
C PHE A 47 -1.19 3.40 -1.23
N ASN A 48 -1.70 4.18 -0.28
CA ASN A 48 -3.05 4.02 0.25
C ASN A 48 -4.12 4.49 -0.74
N PRO A 49 -5.32 3.87 -0.78
CA PRO A 49 -6.41 4.28 -1.67
C PRO A 49 -6.76 5.77 -1.55
N ARG A 50 -6.72 6.31 -0.33
CA ARG A 50 -7.04 7.73 -0.07
C ARG A 50 -6.03 8.68 -0.70
N PHE A 51 -4.76 8.31 -0.74
CA PHE A 51 -3.74 9.12 -1.40
C PHE A 51 -4.04 9.24 -2.90
N ILE A 52 -4.37 8.10 -3.53
CA ILE A 52 -4.68 8.00 -4.96
C ILE A 52 -5.93 8.80 -5.30
N MET A 53 -6.97 8.73 -4.47
CA MET A 53 -8.18 9.52 -4.66
C MET A 53 -7.91 11.03 -4.67
N SER A 54 -6.91 11.49 -3.91
CA SER A 54 -6.61 12.92 -3.76
C SER A 54 -5.57 13.43 -4.76
N HIS A 55 -4.65 12.59 -5.22
CA HIS A 55 -3.50 12.99 -6.05
C HIS A 55 -3.45 12.31 -7.42
N GLY A 56 -4.31 11.33 -7.67
CA GLY A 56 -4.31 10.54 -8.89
C GLY A 56 -3.11 9.59 -9.00
N TYR A 57 -2.75 9.24 -10.24
CA TYR A 57 -1.74 8.21 -10.55
C TYR A 57 -0.45 8.77 -11.15
N ASP A 58 -0.31 10.07 -11.35
CA ASP A 58 0.83 10.64 -12.09
C ASP A 58 2.17 10.35 -11.40
N LEU A 59 2.25 10.58 -10.08
CA LEU A 59 3.42 10.23 -9.27
C LEU A 59 3.73 8.74 -9.33
N ILE A 60 2.70 7.91 -9.12
CA ILE A 60 2.84 6.45 -9.09
C ILE A 60 3.36 5.97 -10.44
N SER A 61 2.82 6.50 -11.53
CA SER A 61 3.22 6.20 -12.91
C SER A 61 4.69 6.58 -13.16
N SER A 62 5.12 7.74 -12.68
CA SER A 62 6.53 8.16 -12.74
C SER A 62 7.45 7.18 -12.00
N LEU A 63 7.09 6.82 -10.76
CA LEU A 63 7.88 5.93 -9.92
C LEU A 63 8.02 4.53 -10.51
N VAL A 64 6.92 3.92 -10.97
CA VAL A 64 6.97 2.59 -11.61
C VAL A 64 7.70 2.62 -12.96
N CYS A 65 7.74 3.75 -13.65
CA CYS A 65 8.50 3.91 -14.89
C CYS A 65 10.01 4.05 -14.63
N SER A 66 10.40 4.67 -13.51
CA SER A 66 11.82 4.82 -13.14
C SER A 66 12.51 3.47 -12.86
N ASN A 67 11.74 2.42 -12.53
CA ASN A 67 12.20 1.10 -12.07
C ASN A 67 13.16 1.16 -10.87
N LYS A 68 13.18 2.26 -10.11
CA LYS A 68 13.97 2.40 -8.88
C LYS A 68 13.27 1.80 -7.66
N HIS A 69 11.94 1.79 -7.69
CA HIS A 69 11.10 1.38 -6.56
C HIS A 69 10.12 0.29 -7.02
N TYR A 70 9.91 -0.70 -6.16
CA TYR A 70 8.71 -1.54 -6.24
C TYR A 70 7.56 -0.78 -5.60
N CYS A 71 6.41 -0.74 -6.29
CA CYS A 71 5.24 -0.04 -5.78
C CYS A 71 4.12 -1.05 -5.51
N THR A 72 3.58 -1.02 -4.31
CA THR A 72 2.26 -1.59 -4.02
C THR A 72 1.23 -0.48 -4.06
N VAL A 73 0.19 -0.68 -4.86
CA VAL A 73 -0.90 0.29 -5.04
C VAL A 73 -2.16 -0.36 -4.49
N CYS A 74 -2.58 0.11 -3.31
CA CYS A 74 -3.79 -0.34 -2.68
C CYS A 74 -4.96 0.53 -3.15
N ILE A 75 -6.04 -0.11 -3.62
CA ILE A 75 -7.20 0.56 -4.20
C ILE A 75 -8.50 -0.03 -3.67
N TYR A 76 -9.58 0.74 -3.73
CA TYR A 76 -10.93 0.18 -3.56
C TYR A 76 -11.38 -0.57 -4.81
N PRO A 77 -12.30 -1.55 -4.70
CA PRO A 77 -12.72 -2.37 -5.84
C PRO A 77 -13.24 -1.57 -7.04
N ASP A 78 -13.97 -0.48 -6.78
CA ASP A 78 -14.55 0.42 -7.78
C ASP A 78 -13.50 1.28 -8.51
N MET A 79 -12.30 1.42 -7.93
CA MET A 79 -11.20 2.18 -8.52
C MET A 79 -10.41 1.39 -9.58
N LEU A 80 -10.54 0.06 -9.62
CA LEU A 80 -9.72 -0.81 -10.49
C LEU A 80 -9.78 -0.40 -11.97
N GLN A 81 -10.97 -0.02 -12.44
CA GLN A 81 -11.18 0.42 -13.83
C GLN A 81 -10.46 1.73 -14.20
N PHE A 82 -10.04 2.52 -13.21
CA PHE A 82 -9.36 3.79 -13.42
C PHE A 82 -7.83 3.70 -13.25
N VAL A 83 -7.32 2.53 -12.88
CA VAL A 83 -5.88 2.32 -12.73
C VAL A 83 -5.23 2.36 -14.12
N PRO A 84 -4.21 3.23 -14.35
CA PRO A 84 -3.52 3.26 -15.62
C PRO A 84 -2.86 1.92 -15.95
N GLN A 85 -2.89 1.53 -17.22
CA GLN A 85 -2.31 0.26 -17.69
C GLN A 85 -0.85 0.06 -17.25
N ILE A 86 -0.04 1.12 -17.29
CA ILE A 86 1.36 1.07 -16.87
C ILE A 86 1.52 0.73 -15.38
N VAL A 87 0.56 1.17 -14.54
CA VAL A 87 0.54 0.83 -13.12
C VAL A 87 0.08 -0.61 -12.93
N LEU A 88 -0.94 -1.06 -13.66
CA LEU A 88 -1.39 -2.47 -13.62
C LEU A 88 -0.29 -3.47 -14.01
N GLU A 89 0.57 -3.10 -14.97
CA GLU A 89 1.65 -3.98 -15.46
C GLU A 89 2.86 -4.02 -14.54
N LYS A 90 3.14 -2.93 -13.82
CA LYS A 90 4.41 -2.75 -13.09
C LYS A 90 4.28 -2.67 -11.58
N ALA A 91 3.10 -2.33 -11.05
CA ALA A 91 2.86 -2.28 -9.62
C ALA A 91 2.21 -3.58 -9.14
N HIS A 92 2.45 -3.90 -7.87
CA HIS A 92 1.66 -4.87 -7.16
C HIS A 92 0.32 -4.23 -6.77
N ILE A 93 -0.80 -4.76 -7.27
CA ILE A 93 -2.13 -4.22 -6.96
C ILE A 93 -2.71 -4.97 -5.76
N MET A 94 -3.11 -4.21 -4.74
CA MET A 94 -3.88 -4.72 -3.62
C MET A 94 -5.29 -4.13 -3.63
N ILE A 95 -6.30 -4.97 -3.44
CA ILE A 95 -7.68 -4.53 -3.34
C ILE A 95 -8.06 -4.45 -1.86
N SER A 96 -8.41 -3.26 -1.40
CA SER A 96 -8.93 -3.02 -0.05
C SER A 96 -10.44 -3.27 -0.02
N VAL A 97 -10.84 -4.38 0.60
CA VAL A 97 -12.25 -4.71 0.81
C VAL A 97 -12.63 -4.33 2.24
N THR A 98 -13.63 -3.45 2.37
CA THR A 98 -14.18 -3.14 3.70
C THR A 98 -15.18 -4.21 4.09
N ILE A 99 -14.98 -4.85 5.23
CA ILE A 99 -15.88 -5.87 5.77
C ILE A 99 -16.59 -5.27 6.98
N GLU A 100 -17.91 -5.12 6.89
CA GLU A 100 -18.72 -4.72 8.05
C GLU A 100 -18.67 -5.80 9.13
N GLY A 101 -18.46 -5.39 10.39
CA GLY A 101 -18.41 -6.31 11.51
C GLY A 101 -17.09 -7.08 11.66
N PHE A 102 -16.02 -6.68 10.97
CA PHE A 102 -14.69 -7.28 11.10
C PHE A 102 -14.22 -7.37 12.55
N GLU A 103 -14.58 -6.40 13.40
CA GLU A 103 -14.25 -6.38 14.82
C GLU A 103 -14.84 -7.54 15.63
N LYS A 104 -15.82 -8.25 15.06
CA LYS A 104 -16.46 -9.42 15.68
C LYS A 104 -15.79 -10.73 15.29
N LEU A 105 -14.87 -10.70 14.32
CA LEU A 105 -14.14 -11.88 13.87
C LEU A 105 -13.07 -12.28 14.89
N LYS A 106 -12.99 -13.57 15.16
CA LYS A 106 -11.92 -14.17 15.95
C LYS A 106 -10.74 -14.46 15.05
N GLN A 107 -9.53 -14.52 15.61
CA GLN A 107 -8.33 -14.92 14.87
C GLN A 107 -8.44 -16.30 14.21
N THR A 108 -9.29 -17.18 14.77
CA THR A 108 -9.58 -18.52 14.26
C THR A 108 -10.57 -18.53 13.09
N ASP A 109 -11.25 -17.42 12.84
CA ASP A 109 -12.21 -17.33 11.75
C ASP A 109 -11.46 -17.22 10.41
N SER A 110 -12.09 -17.72 9.35
CA SER A 110 -11.53 -17.70 7.99
C SER A 110 -12.32 -16.76 7.10
N LEU A 111 -11.61 -15.98 6.29
CA LEU A 111 -12.17 -15.16 5.23
C LEU A 111 -12.04 -15.92 3.90
N ARG A 112 -13.15 -15.97 3.15
CA ARG A 112 -13.18 -16.54 1.80
C ARG A 112 -13.57 -15.45 0.81
N VAL A 113 -12.69 -15.19 -0.14
CA VAL A 113 -13.00 -14.34 -1.29
C VAL A 113 -13.56 -15.22 -2.39
N MET A 114 -14.81 -14.96 -2.75
CA MET A 114 -15.51 -15.66 -3.84
C MET A 114 -15.30 -14.86 -5.13
N CYS A 115 -14.67 -15.50 -6.12
CA CYS A 115 -14.58 -14.97 -7.47
C CYS A 115 -15.62 -15.70 -8.34
N ASP A 116 -16.22 -15.00 -9.31
CA ASP A 116 -17.20 -15.60 -10.24
C ASP A 116 -16.61 -16.77 -11.03
N ASP A 117 -15.28 -16.80 -11.21
CA ASP A 117 -14.55 -18.00 -11.63
C ASP A 117 -14.39 -18.99 -10.47
N ALA A 118 -15.18 -20.06 -10.51
CA ALA A 118 -15.27 -21.11 -9.49
C ALA A 118 -13.94 -21.76 -9.07
N PHE A 119 -12.87 -21.58 -9.85
CA PHE A 119 -11.55 -22.16 -9.62
C PHE A 119 -10.60 -21.28 -8.80
N ASN A 120 -10.90 -19.98 -8.62
CA ASN A 120 -10.00 -19.02 -7.97
C ASN A 120 -10.55 -18.51 -6.63
N ASN A 121 -10.99 -19.44 -5.77
CA ASN A 121 -11.40 -19.10 -4.41
C ASN A 121 -10.18 -19.13 -3.48
N VAL A 122 -9.92 -18.02 -2.81
CA VAL A 122 -8.84 -17.92 -1.80
C VAL A 122 -9.48 -17.93 -0.42
N VAL A 123 -8.97 -18.81 0.46
CA VAL A 123 -9.37 -18.89 1.87
C VAL A 123 -8.14 -18.60 2.73
N THR A 124 -8.28 -17.72 3.70
CA THR A 124 -7.21 -17.38 4.64
C THR A 124 -7.77 -17.10 6.04
N ASN A 125 -6.92 -17.20 7.07
CA ASN A 125 -7.34 -17.01 8.47
C ASN A 125 -7.14 -15.57 8.92
N VAL A 126 -7.98 -15.08 9.83
CA VAL A 126 -7.90 -13.71 10.34
C VAL A 126 -6.59 -13.46 11.13
N GLY A 127 -6.04 -14.49 11.78
CA GLY A 127 -4.80 -14.37 12.54
C GLY A 127 -3.54 -14.03 11.73
N SER A 128 -3.54 -14.17 10.40
CA SER A 128 -2.36 -13.89 9.56
C SER A 128 -2.22 -12.41 9.14
N PHE A 129 -3.18 -11.54 9.47
CA PHE A 129 -3.23 -10.15 8.99
C PHE A 129 -2.65 -9.11 9.98
N LEU A 130 -1.83 -9.53 10.95
CA LEU A 130 -1.29 -8.61 11.96
C LEU A 130 0.04 -8.02 11.49
N MET A 131 0.03 -6.73 11.11
CA MET A 131 1.25 -5.95 10.93
C MET A 131 1.99 -5.81 12.25
N THR A 132 3.28 -6.14 12.25
CA THR A 132 4.20 -5.88 13.36
C THR A 132 5.10 -4.71 12.99
N ASP A 133 5.15 -3.70 13.88
CA ASP A 133 6.08 -2.57 13.88
C ASP A 133 5.86 -1.49 12.78
N ILE A 134 5.02 -0.50 13.09
CA ILE A 134 4.82 0.73 12.31
C ILE A 134 5.31 1.92 13.14
N SER A 135 6.14 2.78 12.55
CA SER A 135 6.55 4.06 13.13
C SER A 135 6.28 5.23 12.18
N ILE A 136 6.17 6.44 12.74
CA ILE A 136 6.10 7.67 11.94
C ILE A 136 7.47 7.89 11.32
N TYR A 137 7.53 8.25 10.04
CA TYR A 137 8.80 8.62 9.44
C TYR A 137 9.30 9.95 10.03
N ASP A 138 10.43 9.92 10.72
CA ASP A 138 11.19 11.10 11.10
C ASP A 138 12.45 11.19 10.21
N LYS A 139 12.59 12.32 9.50
CA LYS A 139 13.73 12.59 8.61
C LYS A 139 15.05 12.77 9.39
N ASP A 140 14.95 13.11 10.68
CA ASP A 140 16.08 13.45 11.54
C ASP A 140 16.55 12.22 12.35
N GLU A 141 15.82 11.10 12.29
CA GLU A 141 16.25 9.82 12.86
C GLU A 141 17.05 8.99 11.84
N PRO A 142 18.22 8.46 12.23
CA PRO A 142 19.00 7.60 11.35
C PRO A 142 18.21 6.33 11.02
N LEU A 143 18.14 5.99 9.73
CA LEU A 143 17.58 4.73 9.27
C LEU A 143 18.46 3.60 9.81
N GLU A 144 18.06 2.95 10.90
CA GLU A 144 18.71 1.71 11.35
C GLU A 144 18.62 0.67 10.23
N VAL A 145 19.78 0.13 9.82
CA VAL A 145 19.96 -0.79 8.69
C VAL A 145 19.79 -2.23 9.14
#